data_AF-A0A832MPC4-F1
#
_entry.id   AF-A0A832MPC4-F1
#
_cell.length_a   1.000
_cell.length_b   1.000
_cell.length_c   1.000
_cell.angle_alpha   90.00
_cell.angle_beta   90.00
_cell.angle_gamma   90.00
#
_symmetry.space_group_name_H-M   'P 1'
#
loop_
_entity.id
_entity.type
_entity.pdbx_description
1 polymer ?
#
loop_
_entity_poly.entity_id
_entity_poly.type
_entity_poly.pdbx_seq_one_letter_code
_entity_poly.pdbx_strand_id
1 'polypeptide(L)'
;MIKKTALVAITLVLAVGVLLISIDKTVSPTKAASTLSFTVEPASTSPDLAGKESLQSSQVDYFLPYPGILPDSPLYKIKMVRDRIWLWLTRQSSKKLDLLLLFADKRIGAGEILIKGNKVALGVSTLTKGEKYWERAVGEVNRLSAEKRMGAKEKLIKASLKYQEILENLLLRVSAEEKTELEKILNSLKSLREQLANFQ
;
A
#
# COMPACT_ATOMS: atom_id res chain seq x y z
N MET A 1 -16.48 3.76 43.26
CA MET A 1 -15.24 4.09 42.53
C MET A 1 -15.43 4.32 41.03
N ILE A 2 -16.36 3.62 40.37
CA ILE A 2 -16.61 3.69 38.90
C ILE A 2 -17.01 5.10 38.40
N LYS A 3 -17.79 5.87 39.17
CA LYS A 3 -18.20 7.23 38.75
C LYS A 3 -17.02 8.22 38.69
N LYS A 4 -16.02 8.06 39.57
CA LYS A 4 -14.84 8.93 39.61
C LYS A 4 -13.86 8.61 38.46
N THR A 5 -13.69 7.33 38.14
CA THR A 5 -12.83 6.91 37.01
C THR A 5 -13.46 7.28 35.66
N ALA A 6 -14.79 7.23 35.54
CA ALA A 6 -15.49 7.69 34.34
C ALA A 6 -15.32 9.20 34.10
N LEU A 7 -15.40 10.02 35.16
CA LEU A 7 -15.20 11.47 35.06
C LEU A 7 -13.77 11.79 34.56
N VAL A 8 -12.76 11.12 35.13
CA VAL A 8 -11.35 11.31 34.75
C VAL A 8 -11.11 10.89 33.30
N ALA A 9 -11.70 9.77 32.85
CA ALA A 9 -11.60 9.32 31.47
C ALA A 9 -12.22 10.32 30.48
N ILE A 10 -13.39 10.90 30.81
CA ILE A 10 -14.04 11.91 29.97
C ILE A 10 -13.17 13.17 29.87
N THR A 11 -12.61 13.64 30.98
CA THR A 11 -11.72 14.82 30.97
C THR A 11 -10.45 14.58 30.15
N LEU A 12 -9.89 13.37 30.20
CA LEU A 12 -8.70 13.02 29.42
C LEU A 12 -9.00 13.01 27.91
N VAL A 13 -10.13 12.43 27.51
CA VAL A 13 -10.55 12.40 26.10
C VAL A 13 -10.81 13.81 25.57
N LEU A 14 -11.42 14.68 26.38
CA LEU A 14 -11.67 16.08 26.02
C LEU A 14 -10.36 16.87 25.87
N ALA A 15 -9.41 16.69 26.80
CA ALA A 15 -8.10 17.35 26.74
C ALA A 15 -7.30 16.93 25.50
N VAL A 16 -7.28 15.63 25.17
CA VAL A 16 -6.64 15.11 23.96
C VAL A 16 -7.34 15.62 22.69
N GLY A 17 -8.67 15.71 22.71
CA GLY A 17 -9.45 16.27 21.60
C GLY A 17 -9.10 17.73 21.29
N VAL A 18 -8.99 18.59 22.32
CA VAL A 18 -8.61 20.00 22.16
C VAL A 18 -7.16 20.14 21.67
N LEU A 19 -6.26 19.27 22.13
CA LEU A 19 -4.86 19.25 21.67
C LEU A 19 -4.76 18.94 20.18
N LEU A 20 -5.53 17.96 19.69
CA LEU A 20 -5.51 17.55 18.28
C LEU A 20 -6.04 18.65 17.34
N ILE A 21 -7.09 19.39 17.74
CA ILE A 21 -7.64 20.50 16.95
C ILE A 21 -6.64 21.66 16.83
N SER A 22 -5.73 21.83 17.79
CA SER A 22 -4.74 22.92 17.78
C SER A 22 -3.61 22.70 16.77
N ILE A 23 -3.34 21.46 16.34
CA ILE A 23 -2.25 21.16 15.41
C ILE A 23 -2.63 21.54 13.97
N ASP A 24 -3.92 21.46 13.60
CA ASP A 24 -4.37 21.73 12.22
C ASP A 24 -4.26 23.21 11.80
N LYS A 25 -4.05 24.15 12.74
CA LYS A 25 -3.92 25.58 12.42
C LYS A 25 -2.48 26.05 12.12
N THR A 26 -1.46 25.19 12.18
CA THR A 26 -0.05 25.63 12.09
C THR A 26 0.75 25.03 10.93
N VAL A 27 0.11 24.57 9.85
CA VAL A 27 0.86 24.17 8.65
C VAL A 27 0.28 24.82 7.40
N SER A 28 0.54 26.12 7.27
CA SER A 28 0.67 26.75 5.95
C SER A 28 2.13 26.58 5.51
N PRO A 29 2.49 25.62 4.64
CA PRO A 29 3.76 25.67 3.95
C PRO A 29 3.68 26.75 2.87
N THR A 30 3.85 28.00 3.29
CA THR A 30 4.26 29.07 2.38
C THR A 30 5.77 28.98 2.24
N LYS A 31 6.24 29.01 0.99
CA LYS A 31 7.62 29.18 0.47
C LYS A 31 8.09 27.93 -0.28
N ALA A 32 8.06 27.98 -1.61
CA ALA A 32 9.09 28.58 -2.49
C ALA A 32 10.12 27.53 -2.90
N ALA A 33 9.82 26.85 -4.01
CA ALA A 33 10.78 26.05 -4.77
C ALA A 33 10.27 25.95 -6.22
N SER A 34 10.12 27.09 -6.87
CA SER A 34 10.02 27.20 -8.32
C SER A 34 11.32 27.82 -8.81
N THR A 35 11.79 27.34 -9.97
CA THR A 35 12.98 27.75 -10.74
C THR A 35 14.31 27.07 -10.40
N LEU A 36 14.41 25.79 -10.78
CA LEU A 36 15.63 25.29 -11.41
C LEU A 36 15.22 24.73 -12.79
N SER A 37 15.35 25.55 -13.81
CA SER A 37 15.19 25.15 -15.21
C SER A 37 16.52 24.59 -15.70
N PHE A 38 16.60 23.27 -15.86
CA PHE A 38 17.73 22.64 -16.53
C PHE A 38 17.47 22.66 -18.04
N THR A 39 18.13 23.57 -18.74
CA THR A 39 18.18 23.59 -20.21
C THR A 39 19.10 22.45 -20.66
N VAL A 40 18.52 21.43 -21.31
CA VAL A 40 19.29 20.41 -22.02
C VAL A 40 19.30 20.77 -23.50
N GLU A 41 20.50 21.06 -23.98
CA GLU A 41 20.84 21.25 -25.38
C GLU A 41 20.97 19.86 -26.07
N PRO A 42 20.41 19.65 -27.28
CA PRO A 42 20.43 18.36 -27.94
C PRO A 42 21.71 18.17 -28.76
N ALA A 43 22.51 17.16 -28.43
CA ALA A 43 23.65 16.73 -29.23
C ALA A 43 23.45 15.29 -29.76
N SER A 44 23.09 15.23 -31.04
CA SER A 44 23.63 14.34 -32.08
C SER A 44 23.59 12.82 -31.90
N THR A 45 22.67 12.24 -32.67
CA THR A 45 22.66 10.90 -33.26
C THR A 45 24.00 10.46 -33.86
N SER A 46 24.43 9.23 -33.56
CA SER A 46 24.93 8.25 -34.56
C SER A 46 25.10 6.84 -33.96
N PRO A 47 25.06 5.78 -34.80
CA PRO A 47 24.40 4.50 -34.53
C PRO A 47 25.37 3.32 -34.30
N ASP A 48 24.77 2.15 -34.14
CA ASP A 48 25.36 0.80 -34.07
C ASP A 48 26.01 0.38 -32.73
N LEU A 49 25.35 -0.53 -32.01
CA LEU A 49 25.68 -1.94 -32.17
C LEU A 49 24.52 -2.81 -31.68
N ALA A 50 24.18 -3.75 -32.54
CA ALA A 50 23.17 -4.77 -32.37
C ALA A 50 23.41 -5.67 -31.15
N GLY A 51 22.31 -6.26 -30.66
CA GLY A 51 22.34 -7.64 -30.19
C GLY A 51 22.64 -7.83 -28.70
N LYS A 52 21.75 -7.34 -27.85
CA LYS A 52 21.35 -8.08 -26.64
C LYS A 52 19.85 -7.91 -26.44
N GLU A 53 19.09 -8.81 -27.05
CA GLU A 53 17.75 -9.17 -26.58
C GLU A 53 17.90 -9.80 -25.18
N SER A 54 18.13 -8.95 -24.18
CA SER A 54 17.99 -9.31 -22.79
C SER A 54 16.51 -9.19 -22.46
N LEU A 55 15.81 -10.32 -22.51
CA LEU A 55 14.55 -10.61 -21.81
C LEU A 55 13.96 -9.38 -21.13
N GLN A 56 13.12 -8.63 -21.84
CA GLN A 56 12.34 -7.56 -21.24
C GLN A 56 11.40 -8.20 -20.21
N SER A 57 11.83 -8.27 -18.95
CA SER A 57 10.90 -8.42 -17.85
C SER A 57 9.97 -7.23 -17.96
N SER A 58 8.70 -7.46 -18.29
CA SER A 58 7.68 -6.43 -18.39
C SER A 58 7.53 -5.77 -17.02
N GLN A 59 8.33 -4.73 -16.76
CA GLN A 59 8.29 -3.96 -15.53
C GLN A 59 6.93 -3.26 -15.50
N VAL A 60 6.13 -3.55 -14.48
CA VAL A 60 4.79 -2.97 -14.37
C VAL A 60 4.96 -1.52 -13.91
N ASP A 61 4.51 -0.57 -14.72
CA ASP A 61 4.48 0.84 -14.37
C ASP A 61 3.37 1.11 -13.34
N TYR A 62 3.74 0.98 -12.07
CA TYR A 62 2.88 1.26 -10.93
C TYR A 62 3.72 1.75 -9.75
N PHE A 63 3.41 2.95 -9.26
CA PHE A 63 4.08 3.53 -8.10
C PHE A 63 3.58 2.89 -6.80
N LEU A 64 4.46 2.14 -6.12
CA LEU A 64 4.15 1.57 -4.81
C LEU A 64 4.49 2.59 -3.70
N PRO A 65 3.51 3.06 -2.91
CA PRO A 65 3.77 3.99 -1.82
C PRO A 65 4.71 3.41 -0.76
N TYR A 66 5.66 4.23 -0.31
CA TYR A 66 6.64 3.83 0.70
C TYR A 66 5.96 3.49 2.05
N PRO A 67 6.34 2.37 2.70
CA PRO A 67 5.71 1.89 3.93
C PRO A 67 5.93 2.77 5.16
N GLY A 68 7.03 3.53 5.20
CA GLY A 68 7.42 4.34 6.35
C GLY A 68 7.81 3.48 7.55
N ILE A 69 6.88 3.28 8.48
CA ILE A 69 7.13 2.56 9.74
C ILE A 69 6.97 1.05 9.53
N LEU A 70 8.06 0.30 9.73
CA LEU A 70 8.07 -1.16 9.63
C LEU A 70 7.43 -1.85 10.85
N PRO A 71 6.91 -3.08 10.67
CA PRO A 71 6.33 -3.91 11.73
C PRO A 71 7.23 -4.23 12.94
N ASP A 72 8.54 -3.97 12.83
CA ASP A 72 9.53 -4.19 13.89
C ASP A 72 9.42 -3.22 15.06
N SER A 73 8.86 -2.04 14.83
CA SER A 73 8.91 -0.96 15.82
C SER A 73 7.68 -0.96 16.73
N PRO A 74 7.80 -0.53 18.01
CA PRO A 74 6.65 -0.39 18.90
C PRO A 74 5.63 0.63 18.38
N LEU A 75 6.09 1.67 17.67
CA LEU A 75 5.25 2.68 17.03
C LEU A 75 4.31 2.10 15.96
N TYR A 76 4.64 0.94 15.39
CA TYR A 76 3.79 0.25 14.44
C TYR A 76 2.43 -0.09 15.03
N LYS A 77 2.35 -0.48 16.31
CA LYS A 77 1.06 -0.80 16.97
C LYS A 77 0.13 0.41 17.01
N ILE A 78 0.66 1.59 17.31
CA ILE A 78 -0.09 2.85 17.33
C ILE A 78 -0.60 3.17 15.92
N LYS A 79 0.27 3.03 14.91
CA LYS A 79 -0.09 3.20 13.50
C LYS A 79 -1.23 2.25 13.08
N MET A 80 -1.16 0.97 13.48
CA MET A 80 -2.21 -0.01 13.20
C MET A 80 -3.57 0.38 13.78
N VAL A 81 -3.58 0.91 15.00
CA VAL A 81 -4.81 1.38 15.66
C VAL A 81 -5.39 2.56 14.89
N ARG A 82 -4.57 3.56 14.55
CA ARG A 82 -5.00 4.70 13.73
C ARG A 82 -5.57 4.24 12.38
N ASP A 83 -4.87 3.36 11.68
CA ASP A 83 -5.30 2.86 10.36
C ASP A 83 -6.66 2.12 10.47
N ARG A 84 -6.89 1.38 11.56
CA ARG A 84 -8.17 0.72 11.85
C ARG A 84 -9.29 1.73 12.15
N ILE A 85 -9.03 2.73 12.97
CA ILE A 85 -10.00 3.80 13.28
C ILE A 85 -10.39 4.53 11.99
N TRP A 86 -9.40 4.88 11.16
CA TRP A 86 -9.64 5.54 9.87
C TRP A 86 -10.52 4.69 8.95
N LEU A 87 -10.18 3.41 8.81
CA LEU A 87 -10.97 2.48 7.98
C LEU A 87 -12.41 2.33 8.48
N TRP A 88 -12.60 2.32 9.80
CA TRP A 88 -13.92 2.21 10.43
C TRP A 88 -14.75 3.49 10.24
N LEU A 89 -14.12 4.67 10.33
CA LEU A 89 -14.78 5.95 10.12
C LEU A 89 -15.14 6.20 8.64
N THR A 90 -14.42 5.57 7.71
CA THR A 90 -14.64 5.73 6.27
C THR A 90 -15.84 4.91 5.80
N ARG A 91 -17.02 5.56 5.71
CA ARG A 91 -18.28 4.91 5.30
C ARG A 91 -18.47 4.83 3.78
N GLN A 92 -17.88 5.75 3.02
CA GLN A 92 -18.04 5.79 1.56
C GLN A 92 -17.19 4.70 0.89
N SER A 93 -17.80 3.80 0.12
CA SER A 93 -17.11 2.67 -0.52
C SER A 93 -15.95 3.08 -1.44
N SER A 94 -16.07 4.18 -2.19
CA SER A 94 -14.98 4.68 -3.04
C SER A 94 -13.75 5.06 -2.22
N LYS A 95 -13.92 5.89 -1.17
CA LYS A 95 -12.81 6.27 -0.28
C LYS A 95 -12.25 5.08 0.50
N LYS A 96 -13.13 4.13 0.85
CA LYS A 96 -12.74 2.93 1.56
C LYS A 96 -11.88 2.01 0.69
N LEU A 97 -12.22 1.85 -0.59
CA LEU A 97 -11.42 1.12 -1.57
C LEU A 97 -10.03 1.74 -1.69
N ASP A 98 -9.94 3.05 -1.86
CA ASP A 98 -8.65 3.74 -1.95
C ASP A 98 -7.80 3.58 -0.69
N LEU A 99 -8.43 3.64 0.49
CA LEU A 99 -7.74 3.45 1.76
C LEU A 99 -7.25 2.00 1.93
N LEU A 100 -8.07 1.02 1.57
CA LEU A 100 -7.71 -0.40 1.61
C LEU A 100 -6.56 -0.71 0.66
N LEU A 101 -6.61 -0.18 -0.57
CA LEU A 101 -5.55 -0.31 -1.55
C LEU A 101 -4.25 0.31 -1.04
N LEU A 102 -4.30 1.53 -0.49
CA LEU A 102 -3.14 2.18 0.11
C LEU A 102 -2.52 1.35 1.25
N PHE A 103 -3.35 0.68 2.06
CA PHE A 103 -2.85 -0.20 3.11
C PHE A 103 -2.25 -1.48 2.56
N ALA A 104 -2.83 -2.05 1.50
CA ALA A 104 -2.25 -3.19 0.80
C ALA A 104 -0.87 -2.85 0.25
N ASP A 105 -0.76 -1.77 -0.52
CA ASP A 105 0.49 -1.32 -1.13
C ASP A 105 1.62 -1.18 -0.10
N LYS A 106 1.32 -0.47 1.01
CA LYS A 106 2.29 -0.26 2.09
C LYS A 106 2.72 -1.57 2.74
N ARG A 107 1.84 -2.57 2.82
CA ARG A 107 2.20 -3.87 3.42
C ARG A 107 3.00 -4.73 2.47
N ILE A 108 2.69 -4.70 1.17
CA ILE A 108 3.49 -5.38 0.16
C ILE A 108 4.92 -4.81 0.16
N GLY A 109 5.07 -3.48 0.10
CA GLY A 109 6.37 -2.83 0.16
C GLY A 109 7.11 -3.07 1.49
N ALA A 110 6.41 -3.05 2.64
CA ALA A 110 7.02 -3.38 3.92
C ALA A 110 7.51 -4.83 4.00
N GLY A 111 6.72 -5.77 3.48
CA GLY A 111 7.08 -7.18 3.42
C GLY A 111 8.32 -7.43 2.57
N GLU A 112 8.41 -6.77 1.41
CA GLU A 112 9.59 -6.81 0.55
C GLU A 112 10.85 -6.33 1.29
N ILE A 113 10.78 -5.17 1.94
CA ILE A 113 11.91 -4.60 2.70
C ILE A 113 12.33 -5.52 3.84
N LEU A 114 11.37 -6.11 4.57
CA LEU A 114 11.65 -7.03 5.67
C LEU A 114 12.35 -8.31 5.21
N ILE A 115 11.89 -8.91 4.11
CA ILE A 115 12.52 -10.12 3.56
C ILE A 115 13.93 -9.79 3.07
N LYS A 116 14.11 -8.67 2.34
CA LYS A 116 15.44 -8.20 1.93
C LYS A 116 16.35 -7.89 3.13
N GLY A 117 15.78 -7.46 4.25
CA GLY A 117 16.45 -7.24 5.53
C GLY A 117 16.62 -8.48 6.40
N ASN A 118 16.49 -9.69 5.83
CA ASN A 118 16.66 -10.99 6.50
C ASN A 118 15.64 -11.30 7.62
N LYS A 119 14.51 -10.59 7.66
CA LYS A 119 13.40 -10.82 8.59
C LYS A 119 12.25 -11.54 7.89
N VAL A 120 12.57 -12.72 7.34
CA VAL A 120 11.72 -13.43 6.38
C VAL A 120 10.33 -13.73 6.93
N ALA A 121 10.22 -14.43 8.07
CA ALA A 121 8.92 -14.78 8.65
C ALA A 121 8.03 -13.55 8.93
N LEU A 122 8.61 -12.47 9.46
CA LEU A 122 7.88 -11.22 9.69
C LEU A 122 7.43 -10.58 8.37
N GLY A 123 8.29 -10.62 7.36
CA GLY A 123 8.00 -10.15 6.01
C GLY A 123 6.85 -10.92 5.35
N VAL A 124 6.88 -12.25 5.38
CA VAL A 124 5.80 -13.11 4.87
C VAL A 124 4.48 -12.79 5.55
N SER A 125 4.45 -12.72 6.88
CA SER A 125 3.23 -12.37 7.62
C SER A 125 2.72 -10.95 7.28
N THR A 126 3.61 -10.06 6.84
CA THR A 126 3.27 -8.70 6.43
C THR A 126 2.70 -8.68 5.01
N LEU A 127 3.26 -9.49 4.09
CA LEU A 127 2.72 -9.71 2.76
C LEU A 127 1.30 -10.28 2.82
N THR A 128 1.05 -11.31 3.63
CA THR A 128 -0.29 -11.89 3.82
C THR A 128 -1.29 -10.84 4.29
N LYS A 129 -0.89 -9.96 5.22
CA LYS A 129 -1.76 -8.85 5.66
C LYS A 129 -2.06 -7.87 4.53
N GLY A 130 -1.09 -7.60 3.66
CA GLY A 130 -1.26 -6.75 2.48
C GLY A 130 -2.26 -7.34 1.49
N GLU A 131 -2.11 -8.62 1.17
CA GLU A 131 -3.03 -9.38 0.33
C GLU A 131 -4.46 -9.34 0.87
N LYS A 132 -4.67 -9.56 2.18
CA LYS A 132 -6.01 -9.42 2.79
C LYS A 132 -6.61 -8.01 2.68
N TYR A 133 -5.80 -6.95 2.70
CA TYR A 133 -6.32 -5.60 2.47
C TYR A 133 -6.73 -5.39 1.00
N TRP A 134 -5.96 -5.95 0.07
CA TRP A 134 -6.28 -5.89 -1.36
C TRP A 134 -7.54 -6.71 -1.70
N GLU A 135 -7.69 -7.91 -1.15
CA GLU A 135 -8.93 -8.72 -1.26
C GLU A 135 -10.15 -7.91 -0.79
N ARG A 136 -10.04 -7.24 0.35
CA ARG A 136 -11.11 -6.38 0.85
C ARG A 136 -11.38 -5.18 -0.07
N ALA A 137 -10.34 -4.64 -0.72
CA ALA A 137 -10.51 -3.57 -1.69
C ALA A 137 -11.28 -4.05 -2.93
N VAL A 138 -10.97 -5.24 -3.43
CA VAL A 138 -11.72 -5.91 -4.51
C VAL A 138 -13.20 -6.08 -4.13
N GLY A 139 -13.49 -6.50 -2.89
CA GLY A 139 -14.87 -6.63 -2.40
C GLY A 139 -15.67 -5.31 -2.34
N GLU A 140 -15.01 -4.14 -2.26
CA GLU A 140 -15.70 -2.84 -2.28
C GLU A 140 -16.07 -2.38 -3.70
N VAL A 141 -15.52 -3.00 -4.75
CA VAL A 141 -15.76 -2.62 -6.17
C VAL A 141 -17.24 -2.73 -6.54
N ASN A 142 -17.92 -3.78 -6.08
CA ASN A 142 -19.34 -4.01 -6.37
C ASN A 142 -20.28 -3.00 -5.69
N ARG A 143 -19.77 -2.26 -4.70
CA ARG A 143 -20.52 -1.22 -3.97
C ARG A 143 -20.36 0.16 -4.60
N LEU A 144 -19.57 0.26 -5.68
CA LEU A 144 -19.38 1.49 -6.44
C LEU A 144 -20.45 1.66 -7.52
N SER A 145 -20.70 2.92 -7.89
CA SER A 145 -21.44 3.26 -9.11
C SER A 145 -20.70 2.75 -10.35
N ALA A 146 -21.44 2.49 -11.43
CA ALA A 146 -20.88 1.98 -12.69
C ALA A 146 -19.73 2.87 -13.21
N GLU A 147 -19.91 4.19 -13.16
CA GLU A 147 -18.90 5.19 -13.56
C GLU A 147 -17.56 5.01 -12.83
N LYS A 148 -17.60 4.82 -11.50
CA LYS A 148 -16.39 4.69 -10.67
C LYS A 148 -15.81 3.28 -10.70
N ARG A 149 -16.60 2.28 -11.07
CA ARG A 149 -16.24 0.87 -11.03
C ARG A 149 -15.10 0.55 -12.01
N MET A 150 -15.17 1.07 -13.24
CA MET A 150 -14.14 0.80 -14.26
C MET A 150 -12.76 1.31 -13.84
N GLY A 151 -12.67 2.57 -13.42
CA GLY A 151 -11.40 3.13 -12.94
C GLY A 151 -10.85 2.43 -11.70
N ALA A 152 -11.72 1.99 -10.78
CA ALA A 152 -11.31 1.20 -9.62
C ALA A 152 -10.77 -0.18 -10.02
N LYS A 153 -11.42 -0.88 -10.97
CA LYS A 153 -10.96 -2.17 -11.50
C LYS A 153 -9.57 -2.03 -12.12
N GLU A 154 -9.39 -1.06 -13.02
CA GLU A 154 -8.10 -0.84 -13.70
C GLU A 154 -6.97 -0.58 -12.69
N LYS A 155 -7.23 0.27 -11.69
CA LYS A 155 -6.27 0.59 -10.63
C LYS A 155 -5.87 -0.65 -9.81
N LEU A 156 -6.85 -1.47 -9.43
CA LEU A 156 -6.61 -2.71 -8.68
C LEU A 156 -5.88 -3.78 -9.50
N ILE A 157 -6.17 -3.89 -10.81
CA ILE A 157 -5.45 -4.78 -11.73
C ILE A 157 -3.99 -4.35 -11.83
N LYS A 158 -3.71 -3.07 -12.10
CA LYS A 158 -2.33 -2.54 -12.16
C LYS A 158 -1.57 -2.77 -10.84
N ALA A 159 -2.20 -2.51 -9.69
CA ALA A 159 -1.61 -2.79 -8.40
C ALA A 159 -1.27 -4.29 -8.22
N SER A 160 -2.20 -5.18 -8.58
CA SER A 160 -1.98 -6.63 -8.46
C SER A 160 -0.87 -7.15 -9.38
N LEU A 161 -0.72 -6.59 -10.57
CA LEU A 161 0.41 -6.91 -11.45
C LEU A 161 1.73 -6.53 -10.79
N LYS A 162 1.79 -5.36 -10.13
CA LYS A 162 2.98 -4.95 -9.39
C LYS A 162 3.26 -5.83 -8.18
N TYR A 163 2.23 -6.24 -7.44
CA TYR A 163 2.38 -7.16 -6.32
C TYR A 163 2.91 -8.52 -6.77
N GLN A 164 2.43 -9.02 -7.91
CA GLN A 164 2.91 -10.26 -8.51
C GLN A 164 4.41 -10.16 -8.83
N GLU A 165 4.83 -9.08 -9.51
CA GLU A 165 6.25 -8.82 -9.81
C GLU A 165 7.13 -8.87 -8.55
N ILE A 166 6.68 -8.23 -7.47
CA ILE A 166 7.39 -8.20 -6.19
C ILE A 166 7.45 -9.60 -5.56
N LEU A 167 6.32 -10.32 -5.51
CA LEU A 167 6.27 -11.67 -4.93
C LEU A 167 7.13 -12.67 -5.70
N GLU A 168 7.14 -12.60 -7.04
CA GLU A 168 7.99 -13.43 -7.89
C GLU A 168 9.47 -13.16 -7.65
N ASN A 169 9.87 -11.89 -7.45
CA ASN A 169 11.24 -11.56 -7.07
C ASN A 169 11.62 -12.13 -5.69
N LEU A 170 10.68 -12.13 -4.75
CA LEU A 170 10.90 -12.61 -3.39
C LEU A 170 10.97 -14.13 -3.29
N LEU A 171 10.26 -14.86 -4.15
CA LEU A 171 10.35 -16.33 -4.22
C LEU A 171 11.79 -16.83 -4.44
N LEU A 172 12.63 -16.05 -5.12
CA LEU A 172 14.04 -16.39 -5.34
C LEU A 172 14.93 -16.24 -4.09
N ARG A 173 14.41 -15.62 -3.01
CA ARG A 173 15.20 -15.19 -1.85
C ARG A 173 14.82 -15.89 -0.54
N VAL A 174 13.77 -16.71 -0.55
CA VAL A 174 13.21 -17.34 0.66
C VAL A 174 13.42 -18.86 0.64
N SER A 175 13.31 -19.50 1.81
CA SER A 175 13.49 -20.96 1.92
C SER A 175 12.28 -21.72 1.37
N ALA A 176 12.39 -23.05 1.25
CA ALA A 176 11.30 -23.89 0.74
C ALA A 176 9.99 -23.74 1.52
N GLU A 177 10.05 -23.58 2.84
CA GLU A 177 8.86 -23.42 3.68
C GLU A 177 8.13 -22.11 3.37
N GLU A 178 8.84 -20.98 3.35
CA GLU A 178 8.21 -19.69 3.05
C GLU A 178 7.80 -19.56 1.58
N LYS A 179 8.49 -20.24 0.65
CA LYS A 179 8.07 -20.30 -0.77
C LYS A 179 6.63 -20.77 -0.89
N THR A 180 6.24 -21.83 -0.17
CA THR A 180 4.87 -22.33 -0.19
C THR A 180 3.86 -21.27 0.28
N GLU A 181 4.20 -20.48 1.30
CA GLU A 181 3.34 -19.39 1.77
C GLU A 181 3.26 -18.24 0.74
N LEU A 182 4.37 -17.86 0.11
CA LEU A 182 4.35 -16.85 -0.97
C LEU A 182 3.57 -17.33 -2.19
N GLU A 183 3.67 -18.60 -2.57
CA GLU A 183 2.92 -19.19 -3.67
C GLU A 183 1.42 -19.17 -3.42
N LYS A 184 0.98 -19.43 -2.17
CA LYS A 184 -0.44 -19.28 -1.79
C LYS A 184 -0.92 -17.84 -2.01
N ILE A 185 -0.14 -16.85 -1.57
CA ILE A 185 -0.46 -15.43 -1.76
C ILE A 185 -0.55 -15.11 -3.26
N LEU A 186 0.39 -15.60 -4.06
CA LEU A 186 0.45 -15.36 -5.50
C LEU A 186 -0.74 -15.98 -6.24
N ASN A 187 -1.13 -17.19 -5.88
CA ASN A 187 -2.28 -17.89 -6.47
C ASN A 187 -3.60 -17.20 -6.10
N SER A 188 -3.75 -16.78 -4.84
CA SER A 188 -4.88 -15.97 -4.37
C SER A 188 -5.00 -14.66 -5.18
N LEU A 189 -3.89 -13.92 -5.30
CA LEU A 189 -3.82 -12.68 -6.06
C LEU A 189 -4.23 -12.87 -7.53
N LYS A 190 -3.76 -13.94 -8.19
CA LYS A 190 -4.12 -14.28 -9.58
C LYS A 190 -5.61 -14.58 -9.71
N SER A 191 -6.15 -15.44 -8.84
CA SER A 191 -7.56 -15.81 -8.86
C SER A 191 -8.48 -14.59 -8.67
N LEU A 192 -8.18 -13.74 -7.70
CA LEU A 192 -8.98 -12.53 -7.45
C LEU A 192 -8.84 -11.50 -8.58
N ARG A 193 -7.68 -11.41 -9.23
CA ARG A 193 -7.50 -10.54 -10.41
C ARG A 193 -8.35 -11.02 -11.59
N GLU A 194 -8.42 -12.32 -11.81
CA GLU A 194 -9.27 -12.91 -12.84
C GLU A 194 -10.76 -12.66 -12.55
N GLN A 195 -11.18 -12.82 -11.29
CA GLN A 195 -12.53 -12.44 -10.86
C GLN A 195 -12.81 -10.95 -11.12
N LEU A 196 -11.83 -10.09 -10.84
CA LEU A 196 -11.94 -8.65 -11.05
C LEU A 196 -12.11 -8.28 -12.53
N ALA A 197 -11.37 -8.97 -13.41
CA ALA A 197 -11.44 -8.79 -14.86
C ALA A 197 -12.77 -9.28 -15.46
N ASN A 198 -13.35 -10.34 -14.90
CA ASN A 198 -14.60 -10.94 -15.37
C ASN A 198 -15.87 -10.25 -14.86
N PHE A 199 -15.77 -9.28 -13.94
CA PHE A 199 -16.94 -8.50 -13.53
C PHE A 199 -17.46 -7.65 -14.70
N GLN A 200 -18.75 -7.77 -15.01
CA GLN A 200 -19.47 -6.85 -15.90
C GLN A 200 -19.85 -5.55 -15.18
#